data_AF-A0A7C5SRC3-F1
#
_entry.id   AF-A0A7C5SRC3-F1
#
_cell.length_a   1.000
_cell.length_b   1.000
_cell.length_c   1.000
_cell.angle_alpha   90.00
_cell.angle_beta   90.00
_cell.angle_gamma   90.00
#
_symmetry.space_group_name_H-M   'P 1'
#
loop_
_entity.id
_entity.type
_entity.pdbx_description
1 polymer ?
#
loop_
_entity_poly.entity_id
_entity_poly.type
_entity_poly.pdbx_seq_one_letter_code
_entity_poly.pdbx_strand_id
1 'polypeptide(L)'
;LEIVAAAGVFLAGAAAGLPVVTDGFPVTAGALLAARLEPNLSGYLFAGHRSLEPGHARQLEALGLEPLLDLNLRLGEGTGAVLAFPVLRAAAAVLGGMATFEEAGVSEG
;
A
#
# COMPACT_ATOMS: atom_id res chain seq x y z
N LEU A 1 5.61 -21.00 -4.92
CA LEU A 1 5.48 -20.35 -6.25
C LEU A 1 4.80 -18.99 -6.12
N GLU A 2 3.67 -18.91 -5.42
CA GLU A 2 2.88 -17.67 -5.27
C GLU A 2 3.65 -16.46 -4.73
N ILE A 3 4.56 -16.61 -3.76
CA ILE A 3 5.35 -15.48 -3.23
C ILE A 3 6.24 -14.85 -4.31
N VAL A 4 6.87 -15.68 -5.14
CA VAL A 4 7.70 -15.21 -6.26
C VAL A 4 6.83 -14.60 -7.36
N ALA A 5 5.65 -15.17 -7.60
CA ALA A 5 4.67 -14.59 -8.52
C ALA A 5 4.19 -13.21 -8.04
N ALA A 6 3.89 -13.07 -6.74
CA ALA A 6 3.53 -11.79 -6.13
C ALA A 6 4.65 -10.76 -6.26
N ALA A 7 5.92 -11.15 -6.06
CA ALA A 7 7.06 -10.29 -6.31
C ALA A 7 7.08 -9.78 -7.78
N GLY A 8 6.81 -10.68 -8.74
CA GLY A 8 6.66 -10.31 -10.15
C GLY A 8 5.54 -9.30 -10.40
N VAL A 9 4.39 -9.45 -9.73
CA VAL A 9 3.27 -8.49 -9.81
C VAL A 9 3.69 -7.10 -9.31
N PHE A 10 4.38 -7.02 -8.17
CA PHE A 10 4.87 -5.75 -7.63
C PHE A 10 5.87 -5.08 -8.58
N LEU A 11 6.85 -5.83 -9.09
CA LEU A 11 7.84 -5.32 -10.05
C LEU A 11 7.17 -4.82 -11.33
N ALA A 12 6.23 -5.60 -11.89
CA ALA A 12 5.53 -5.23 -13.11
C ALA A 12 4.63 -3.99 -12.91
N GLY A 13 3.91 -3.91 -11.78
CA GLY A 13 3.08 -2.75 -11.46
C GLY A 13 3.90 -1.47 -11.34
N ALA A 14 5.03 -1.52 -10.62
CA ALA A 14 5.93 -0.38 -10.50
C ALA A 14 6.59 0.01 -11.82
N ALA A 15 7.01 -0.97 -12.63
CA ALA A 15 7.54 -0.72 -13.98
C ALA A 15 6.50 -0.04 -14.90
N ALA A 16 5.20 -0.29 -14.66
CA ALA A 16 4.10 0.37 -15.35
C ALA A 16 3.74 1.75 -14.75
N GLY A 17 4.45 2.22 -13.73
CA GLY A 17 4.18 3.48 -13.06
C GLY A 17 2.94 3.45 -12.15
N LEU A 18 2.46 2.27 -11.75
CA LEU A 18 1.24 2.11 -10.96
C LEU A 18 1.55 1.99 -9.46
N PRO A 19 0.72 2.62 -8.59
CA PRO A 19 0.67 2.28 -7.19
C PRO A 19 0.32 0.79 -7.01
N VAL A 20 1.04 0.11 -6.11
CA VAL A 20 0.82 -1.30 -5.79
C VAL A 20 0.61 -1.47 -4.30
N VAL A 21 -0.40 -2.25 -3.93
CA VAL A 21 -0.88 -2.34 -2.54
C VAL A 21 -0.59 -3.72 -1.97
N THR A 22 0.08 -3.79 -0.83
CA THR A 22 0.32 -5.04 -0.10
C THR A 22 -0.92 -5.46 0.69
N ASP A 23 -1.08 -6.77 0.88
CA ASP A 23 -2.15 -7.37 1.69
C ASP A 23 -1.59 -7.82 3.04
N GLY A 24 -1.78 -9.10 3.42
CA GLY A 24 -1.19 -9.69 4.62
C GLY A 24 0.18 -10.35 4.39
N PHE A 25 0.62 -11.11 5.38
CA PHE A 25 1.99 -11.64 5.48
C PHE A 25 2.56 -12.33 4.22
N PRO A 26 1.86 -13.27 3.54
CA PRO A 26 2.44 -13.95 2.36
C PRO A 26 2.63 -13.00 1.16
N VAL A 27 1.70 -12.08 0.95
CA VAL A 27 1.75 -11.10 -0.13
C VAL A 27 2.86 -10.08 0.15
N THR A 28 2.95 -9.58 1.38
CA THR A 28 4.00 -8.65 1.80
C THR A 28 5.39 -9.29 1.77
N ALA A 29 5.52 -10.62 1.95
CA ALA A 29 6.77 -11.33 1.71
C ALA A 29 7.22 -11.23 0.24
N GLY A 30 6.28 -11.28 -0.71
CA GLY A 30 6.54 -11.03 -2.13
C GLY A 30 6.99 -9.60 -2.41
N ALA A 31 6.35 -8.61 -1.76
CA ALA A 31 6.76 -7.21 -1.85
C ALA A 31 8.18 -6.99 -1.31
N LEU A 32 8.54 -7.63 -0.19
CA LEU A 32 9.90 -7.61 0.35
C LEU A 32 10.91 -8.19 -0.63
N LEU A 33 10.64 -9.35 -1.22
CA LEU A 33 11.51 -9.93 -2.23
C LEU A 33 11.71 -8.96 -3.40
N ALA A 34 10.62 -8.40 -3.91
CA ALA A 34 10.66 -7.43 -5.00
C ALA A 34 11.47 -6.17 -4.64
N ALA A 35 11.29 -5.62 -3.43
CA ALA A 35 12.03 -4.45 -2.95
C ALA A 35 13.54 -4.72 -2.74
N ARG A 36 13.92 -5.98 -2.49
CA ARG A 36 15.34 -6.38 -2.45
C ARG A 36 15.96 -6.50 -3.83
N LEU A 37 15.16 -6.78 -4.86
CA LEU A 37 15.62 -6.84 -6.25
C LEU A 37 15.65 -5.45 -6.88
N GLU A 38 14.64 -4.61 -6.60
CA GLU A 38 14.52 -3.24 -7.09
C GLU A 38 14.25 -2.29 -5.91
N PRO A 39 15.27 -1.61 -5.37
CA PRO A 39 15.12 -0.75 -4.20
C PRO A 39 14.17 0.44 -4.39
N ASN A 40 13.99 0.93 -5.63
CA ASN A 40 13.07 2.04 -5.91
C ASN A 40 11.59 1.62 -5.87
N LEU A 41 11.31 0.32 -5.74
CA LEU A 41 9.94 -0.20 -5.62
C LEU A 41 9.18 0.43 -4.44
N SER A 42 9.89 0.80 -3.36
CA SER A 42 9.30 1.43 -2.18
C SER A 42 8.48 2.69 -2.50
N GLY A 43 8.87 3.45 -3.53
CA GLY A 43 8.12 4.63 -3.99
C GLY A 43 6.74 4.32 -4.60
N TYR A 44 6.44 3.05 -4.88
CA TYR A 44 5.17 2.58 -5.45
C TYR A 44 4.32 1.79 -4.46
N LEU A 45 4.88 1.39 -3.31
CA LEU A 45 4.22 0.48 -2.37
C LEU A 45 3.32 1.24 -1.39
N PHE A 46 2.11 0.72 -1.20
CA PHE A 46 1.20 1.09 -0.12
C PHE A 46 0.87 -0.13 0.72
N ALA A 47 0.87 0.00 2.04
CA ALA A 47 0.43 -1.07 2.92
C ALA A 47 -1.08 -1.01 3.14
N GLY A 48 -1.82 -1.97 2.58
CA GLY A 48 -3.28 -1.98 2.65
C GLY A 48 -3.78 -2.12 4.09
N HIS A 49 -3.26 -3.10 4.82
CA HIS A 49 -3.59 -3.28 6.23
C HIS A 49 -2.46 -3.90 7.04
N ARG A 50 -2.57 -3.82 8.36
CA ARG A 50 -1.83 -4.69 9.28
C ARG A 50 -2.63 -5.96 9.50
N SER A 51 -1.96 -7.09 9.30
CA SER A 51 -2.53 -8.41 9.56
C SER A 51 -2.11 -8.91 10.95
N LEU A 52 -2.84 -9.90 11.49
CA LEU A 52 -2.54 -10.46 12.82
C LEU A 52 -1.33 -11.41 12.85
N GLU A 53 -0.79 -11.79 11.68
CA GLU A 53 0.42 -12.59 11.61
C GLU A 53 1.61 -11.82 12.22
N PRO A 54 2.27 -12.35 13.27
CA PRO A 54 3.28 -11.60 14.02
C PRO A 54 4.44 -11.08 13.16
N GLY A 55 4.77 -11.79 12.08
CA GLY A 55 5.84 -11.41 11.17
C GLY A 55 5.48 -10.21 10.29
N HIS A 56 4.19 -9.89 10.08
CA HIS A 56 3.80 -8.88 9.11
C HIS A 56 4.25 -7.48 9.53
N ALA A 57 4.13 -7.14 10.82
CA ALA A 57 4.63 -5.88 11.36
C ALA A 57 6.13 -5.66 11.05
N ARG A 58 6.95 -6.72 11.12
CA ARG A 58 8.39 -6.64 10.79
C ARG A 58 8.65 -6.49 9.30
N GLN A 59 7.79 -7.04 8.46
CA GLN A 59 7.90 -6.86 7.01
C GLN A 59 7.57 -5.43 6.63
N LEU A 60 6.51 -4.85 7.20
CA LEU A 60 6.13 -3.45 7.00
C LEU A 60 7.23 -2.50 7.48
N GLU A 61 7.80 -2.76 8.65
CA GLU A 61 8.96 -2.01 9.17
C GLU A 61 10.16 -2.08 8.22
N ALA A 62 10.51 -3.28 7.73
CA ALA A 62 11.62 -3.46 6.81
C ALA A 62 11.39 -2.81 5.42
N LEU A 63 10.13 -2.60 5.03
CA LEU A 63 9.74 -1.85 3.82
C LEU A 63 9.58 -0.35 4.08
N GLY A 64 9.60 0.09 5.34
CA GLY A 64 9.31 1.48 5.71
C GLY A 64 7.86 1.89 5.46
N LEU A 65 6.91 0.95 5.51
CA LEU A 65 5.50 1.20 5.20
C LEU A 65 4.64 1.30 6.46
N GLU A 66 3.74 2.28 6.48
CA GLU A 66 2.70 2.39 7.48
C GLU A 66 1.36 1.85 6.93
N PRO A 67 0.69 0.91 7.63
CA PRO A 67 -0.55 0.32 7.15
C PRO A 67 -1.72 1.32 7.22
N LEU A 68 -2.51 1.38 6.14
CA LEU A 68 -3.69 2.23 6.07
C LEU A 68 -4.83 1.77 6.99
N LEU A 69 -4.93 0.47 7.21
CA LEU A 69 -6.00 -0.16 7.99
C LEU A 69 -5.43 -1.08 9.07
N ASP A 70 -6.06 -1.13 10.23
CA ASP A 70 -5.77 -2.10 11.27
C ASP A 70 -7.08 -2.67 11.83
N LEU A 71 -7.54 -3.75 11.20
CA LEU A 71 -8.87 -4.31 11.39
C LEU A 71 -8.83 -5.74 11.95
N ASN A 72 -7.69 -6.15 12.51
CA ASN A 72 -7.48 -7.51 13.03
C ASN A 72 -7.75 -8.62 12.00
N LEU A 73 -7.42 -8.39 10.72
CA LEU A 73 -7.62 -9.35 9.63
C LEU A 73 -6.46 -10.35 9.54
N ARG A 74 -6.76 -11.56 9.05
CA ARG A 74 -5.80 -12.67 8.84
C ARG A 74 -6.25 -13.67 7.76
N LEU A 75 -7.09 -13.22 6.83
CA LEU A 75 -7.62 -14.07 5.77
C LEU A 75 -6.63 -14.20 4.60
N GLY A 76 -5.98 -13.10 4.23
CA GLY A 76 -5.15 -13.04 3.03
C GLY A 76 -6.00 -12.80 1.78
N GLU A 77 -5.63 -13.47 0.69
CA GLU A 77 -6.33 -13.42 -0.61
C GLU A 77 -6.43 -12.01 -1.25
N GLY A 78 -5.65 -11.04 -0.75
CA GLY A 78 -5.74 -9.65 -1.23
C GLY A 78 -6.84 -8.84 -0.54
N THR A 79 -7.52 -9.39 0.47
CA THR A 79 -8.71 -8.76 1.08
C THR A 79 -8.40 -7.42 1.75
N GLY A 80 -7.34 -7.33 2.55
CA GLY A 80 -6.89 -6.08 3.18
C GLY A 80 -6.36 -5.07 2.15
N ALA A 81 -5.68 -5.53 1.10
CA ALA A 81 -5.26 -4.65 0.00
C ALA A 81 -6.46 -4.01 -0.71
N VAL A 82 -7.46 -4.79 -1.09
CA VAL A 82 -8.66 -4.30 -1.81
C VAL A 82 -9.53 -3.42 -0.90
N LEU A 83 -9.64 -3.76 0.40
CA LEU A 83 -10.34 -2.93 1.38
C LEU A 83 -9.73 -1.53 1.55
N ALA A 84 -8.42 -1.37 1.28
CA ALA A 84 -7.75 -0.08 1.35
C ALA A 84 -7.98 0.81 0.11
N PHE A 85 -8.52 0.28 -0.99
CA PHE A 85 -8.70 1.05 -2.24
C PHE A 85 -9.60 2.28 -2.09
N PRO A 86 -10.74 2.23 -1.39
CA PRO A 86 -11.56 3.43 -1.15
C PRO A 86 -10.78 4.54 -0.42
N VAL A 87 -9.90 4.18 0.52
CA VAL A 87 -9.06 5.16 1.25
C VAL A 87 -8.06 5.81 0.31
N LEU A 88 -7.37 5.03 -0.52
CA LEU A 88 -6.43 5.55 -1.52
C LEU A 88 -7.13 6.47 -2.54
N ARG A 89 -8.33 6.09 -3.00
CA ARG A 89 -9.14 6.92 -3.91
C ARG A 89 -9.59 8.21 -3.24
N ALA A 90 -9.99 8.15 -1.98
CA ALA A 90 -10.35 9.35 -1.22
C ALA A 90 -9.15 10.29 -1.06
N ALA A 91 -7.96 9.77 -0.75
CA ALA A 91 -6.74 10.57 -0.66
C ALA A 91 -6.41 11.26 -2.00
N ALA A 92 -6.51 10.54 -3.12
CA ALA A 92 -6.32 11.11 -4.45
C ALA A 92 -7.38 12.19 -4.79
N ALA A 93 -8.65 11.95 -4.40
CA ALA A 93 -9.74 12.92 -4.62
C ALA A 93 -9.55 14.19 -3.79
N VAL A 94 -9.05 14.08 -2.56
CA VAL A 94 -8.69 15.22 -1.72
C VAL A 94 -7.62 16.07 -2.42
N LEU A 95 -6.55 15.44 -2.91
CA LEU A 95 -5.46 16.15 -3.57
C LEU A 95 -5.88 16.80 -4.89
N GLY A 96 -6.72 16.13 -5.67
CA GLY A 96 -7.10 16.58 -7.02
C GLY A 96 -8.39 17.39 -7.12
N GLY A 97 -9.20 17.45 -6.05
CA GLY A 97 -10.58 17.96 -6.14
C GLY A 97 -11.04 18.84 -4.98
N MET A 98 -10.23 19.04 -3.94
CA MET A 98 -10.56 20.03 -2.91
C MET A 98 -10.16 21.44 -3.36
N ALA A 99 -11.09 22.37 -3.22
CA ALA A 99 -10.81 23.79 -3.37
C ALA A 99 -9.76 24.24 -2.34
N THR A 100 -8.82 25.06 -2.77
CA THR A 100 -7.93 25.82 -1.90
C THR A 100 -8.73 26.82 -1.06
N PHE A 101 -8.12 27.37 0.00
CA PHE A 101 -8.77 28.38 0.83
C PHE A 101 -9.21 29.61 0.02
N GLU A 102 -8.39 30.04 -0.95
CA GLU A 102 -8.72 31.13 -1.87
C GLU A 102 -9.94 30.79 -2.73
N GLU A 103 -9.96 29.62 -3.36
CA GLU A 103 -11.09 29.17 -4.21
C GLU A 103 -12.39 28.98 -3.41
N ALA A 104 -12.28 28.58 -2.14
CA ALA A 104 -13.41 28.39 -1.25
C ALA A 104 -13.87 29.68 -0.54
N GLY A 105 -13.16 30.80 -0.72
CA GLY A 105 -13.47 32.07 -0.07
C GLY A 105 -13.32 32.04 1.45
N VAL A 106 -12.42 31.21 1.98
CA VAL A 106 -12.18 31.05 3.41
C VAL A 106 -11.12 32.05 3.87
N SER A 107 -11.41 32.82 4.91
CA SER A 107 -10.46 33.75 5.51
C SER A 107 -9.28 33.00 6.16
N GLU A 108 -8.05 33.42 5.88
CA GLU A 108 -6.88 32.97 6.62
C GLU A 108 -7.00 33.46 8.09
N GLY A 109 -6.87 32.53 9.02
CA GLY A 109 -6.94 32.77 10.47
C GLY A 109 -5.57 32.96 11.09
#